data_AF-A0A2S2QQ29-F1
#
_entry.id   AF-A0A2S2QQ29-F1
#
_cell.length_a   1.000
_cell.length_b   1.000
_cell.length_c   1.000
_cell.angle_alpha   90.00
_cell.angle_beta   90.00
_cell.angle_gamma   90.00
#
_symmetry.space_group_name_H-M   'P 1'
#
loop_
_entity.id
_entity.type
_entity.pdbx_description
1 polymer ?
#
loop_
_entity_poly.entity_id
_entity_poly.type
_entity_poly.pdbx_seq_one_letter_code
_entity_poly.pdbx_strand_id
1 'polypeptide(L)'
;MYNQLRVLQKKAKDLRQEARSLRRMSQAQAHSIRETIKDTFIKIRALIASGADQAWSESGSKERARVDREEDIYKQEIIRLETDLTELESTVEELRGNVINKKSRVNMSDVENMALVLSKSSKTVAELKLKFPSLQESIRNVLTKEMDRAVTEEKFLKDEPDRLESALKRCKKLTGTLVTLKRLASVQEQRLPDPRLSPTNEN
;
A
#
# COMPACT_ATOMS: atom_id res chain seq x y z
N MET A 1 -61.05 36.41 34.16
CA MET A 1 -60.07 35.49 34.79
C MET A 1 -60.01 34.09 34.13
N TYR A 2 -61.14 33.38 33.94
CA TYR A 2 -61.14 32.01 33.39
C TYR A 2 -60.47 31.82 32.01
N ASN A 3 -60.66 32.77 31.07
CA ASN A 3 -60.06 32.68 29.73
C ASN A 3 -58.52 32.82 29.74
N GLN A 4 -57.97 33.64 30.63
CA GLN A 4 -56.52 33.81 30.78
C GLN A 4 -55.88 32.53 31.35
N LEU A 5 -56.54 31.88 32.31
CA LEU A 5 -56.09 30.61 32.88
C LEU A 5 -56.05 29.50 31.81
N ARG A 6 -57.08 29.42 30.96
CA ARG A 6 -57.18 28.44 29.87
C ARG A 6 -56.09 28.64 28.81
N VAL A 7 -55.78 29.90 28.47
CA VAL A 7 -54.70 30.24 27.53
C VAL A 7 -53.33 29.89 28.12
N LEU A 8 -53.09 30.17 29.40
CA LEU A 8 -51.84 29.80 30.08
C LEU A 8 -51.68 28.28 30.18
N GLN A 9 -52.75 27.55 30.46
CA GLN A 9 -52.74 26.09 30.52
C GLN A 9 -52.43 25.46 29.15
N LYS A 10 -52.97 26.03 28.06
CA LYS A 10 -52.64 25.62 26.69
C LYS A 10 -51.17 25.87 26.38
N LYS A 11 -50.66 27.08 26.64
CA LYS A 11 -49.23 27.41 26.45
C LYS A 11 -48.29 26.49 27.25
N ALA A 12 -48.64 26.18 28.49
CA ALA A 12 -47.84 25.26 29.32
C ALA A 12 -47.84 23.82 28.78
N LYS A 13 -48.95 23.37 28.17
CA LYS A 13 -49.04 22.06 27.51
C LYS A 13 -48.21 22.03 26.22
N ASP A 14 -48.30 23.09 25.42
CA ASP A 14 -47.55 23.25 24.16
C ASP A 14 -46.04 23.29 24.45
N LEU A 15 -45.60 24.08 25.43
CA LEU A 15 -44.20 24.13 25.88
C LEU A 15 -43.68 22.76 26.39
N ARG A 16 -44.51 22.00 27.12
CA ARG A 16 -44.15 20.63 27.54
C ARG A 16 -44.01 19.67 26.36
N GLN A 17 -44.80 19.85 25.30
CA GLN A 17 -44.72 19.03 24.09
C GLN A 17 -43.47 19.39 23.29
N GLU A 18 -43.18 20.68 23.16
CA GLU A 18 -41.97 21.20 22.51
C GLU A 18 -40.70 20.76 23.24
N ALA A 19 -40.64 20.84 24.57
CA ALA A 19 -39.51 20.36 25.37
C ALA A 19 -39.27 18.84 25.19
N ARG A 20 -40.34 18.04 25.07
CA ARG A 20 -40.23 16.60 24.79
C ARG A 20 -39.73 16.34 23.36
N SER A 21 -40.19 17.14 22.39
CA SER A 21 -39.72 17.08 21.00
C SER A 21 -38.23 17.40 20.92
N LEU A 22 -37.81 18.52 21.53
CA LEU A 22 -36.41 18.96 21.61
C LEU A 22 -35.52 17.90 22.27
N ARG A 23 -35.98 17.24 23.35
CA ARG A 23 -35.22 16.17 23.98
C ARG A 23 -35.01 14.97 23.06
N ARG A 24 -36.04 14.55 22.31
CA ARG A 24 -35.92 13.46 21.33
C ARG A 24 -34.99 13.84 20.18
N MET A 25 -35.12 15.05 19.66
CA MET A 25 -34.22 15.57 18.62
C MET A 25 -32.77 15.63 19.09
N SER A 26 -32.52 16.14 20.29
CA SER A 26 -31.19 16.18 20.90
C SER A 26 -30.59 14.79 21.07
N GLN A 27 -31.37 13.80 21.52
CA GLN A 27 -30.91 12.41 21.62
C GLN A 27 -30.57 11.80 20.26
N ALA A 28 -31.40 12.03 19.24
CA ALA A 28 -31.15 11.56 17.88
C ALA A 28 -29.91 12.22 17.28
N GLN A 29 -29.74 13.54 17.47
CA GLN A 29 -28.55 14.28 17.05
C GLN A 29 -27.29 13.77 17.76
N ALA A 30 -27.33 13.53 19.08
CA ALA A 30 -26.21 12.99 19.82
C ALA A 30 -25.81 11.56 19.40
N HIS A 31 -26.76 10.77 18.90
CA HIS A 31 -26.46 9.47 18.30
C HIS A 31 -25.83 9.65 16.92
N SER A 32 -26.42 10.48 16.06
CA SER A 32 -25.88 10.78 14.72
C SER A 32 -24.46 11.32 14.78
N ILE A 33 -24.18 12.29 15.67
CA ILE A 33 -22.84 12.87 15.85
C ILE A 33 -21.82 11.79 16.25
N ARG A 34 -22.20 10.86 17.13
CA ARG A 34 -21.31 9.75 17.54
C ARG A 34 -20.95 8.85 16.38
N GLU A 35 -21.91 8.51 15.52
CA GLU A 35 -21.64 7.70 14.34
C GLU A 35 -20.79 8.46 13.31
N THR A 36 -21.06 9.74 13.08
CA THR A 36 -20.23 10.59 12.20
C THR A 36 -18.79 10.67 12.71
N ILE A 37 -18.58 10.82 14.01
CA ILE A 37 -17.23 10.85 14.61
C ILE A 37 -16.52 9.51 14.40
N LYS A 38 -17.19 8.38 14.63
CA LYS A 38 -16.60 7.05 14.39
C LYS A 38 -16.21 6.85 12.92
N ASP A 39 -17.11 7.21 12.00
CA ASP A 39 -16.86 7.09 10.55
C ASP A 39 -15.69 7.98 10.12
N THR A 40 -15.63 9.21 10.62
CA THR A 40 -14.52 10.14 10.37
C THR A 40 -13.20 9.58 10.91
N PHE A 41 -13.20 8.96 12.10
CA PHE A 41 -12.01 8.34 12.66
C PHE A 41 -11.51 7.16 11.81
N ILE A 42 -12.42 6.33 11.30
CA ILE A 42 -12.07 5.24 10.37
C ILE A 42 -11.45 5.79 9.09
N LYS A 43 -12.05 6.84 8.51
CA LYS A 43 -11.54 7.50 7.29
C LYS A 43 -10.14 8.10 7.51
N ILE A 44 -9.93 8.79 8.64
CA ILE A 44 -8.61 9.36 8.98
C ILE A 44 -7.57 8.24 9.12
N ARG A 45 -7.88 7.14 9.82
CA ARG A 45 -6.95 6.01 9.94
C ARG A 45 -6.61 5.38 8.59
N ALA A 46 -7.61 5.18 7.73
CA ALA A 46 -7.40 4.65 6.40
C ALA A 46 -6.47 5.55 5.57
N LEU A 47 -6.68 6.87 5.64
CA LEU A 47 -5.90 7.84 4.89
C LEU A 47 -4.44 7.94 5.37
N ILE A 48 -4.22 7.79 6.69
CA ILE A 48 -2.87 7.70 7.27
C ILE A 48 -2.16 6.40 6.83
N ALA A 49 -2.86 5.27 6.85
CA ALA A 49 -2.30 3.99 6.42
C ALA A 49 -1.93 4.00 4.93
N SER A 50 -2.81 4.51 4.06
CA SER A 50 -2.54 4.61 2.63
C SER A 50 -1.42 5.60 2.30
N GLY A 51 -1.34 6.73 3.02
CA GLY A 51 -0.30 7.74 2.78
C GLY A 51 1.11 7.23 3.11
N ALA A 52 1.24 6.42 4.17
CA ALA A 52 2.50 5.76 4.48
C ALA A 52 2.89 4.78 3.37
N ASP A 53 2.01 3.82 3.03
CA ASP A 53 2.28 2.80 2.01
C ASP A 53 2.64 3.42 0.65
N GLN A 54 1.97 4.50 0.27
CA GLN A 54 2.24 5.19 -0.99
C GLN A 54 3.61 5.87 -1.01
N ALA A 55 4.03 6.50 0.09
CA ALA A 55 5.37 7.09 0.20
C ALA A 55 6.49 6.02 0.19
N TRP A 56 6.28 4.88 0.87
CA TRP A 56 7.21 3.76 0.86
C TRP A 56 7.30 3.07 -0.50
N SER A 57 6.18 2.99 -1.23
CA SER A 57 6.12 2.47 -2.60
C SER A 57 6.88 3.37 -3.57
N GLU A 58 6.61 4.68 -3.53
CA GLU A 58 7.27 5.65 -4.42
C GLU A 58 8.78 5.76 -4.14
N SER A 59 9.19 5.77 -2.86
CA SER A 59 10.61 5.75 -2.50
C SER A 59 11.30 4.46 -2.94
N GLY A 60 10.63 3.31 -2.84
CA GLY A 60 11.16 2.03 -3.30
C GLY A 60 11.34 1.98 -4.82
N SER A 61 10.35 2.50 -5.56
CA SER A 61 10.40 2.57 -7.03
C SER A 61 11.52 3.49 -7.53
N LYS A 62 11.73 4.66 -6.90
CA LYS A 62 12.84 5.57 -7.23
C LYS A 62 14.20 4.95 -6.96
N GLU A 63 14.34 4.25 -5.83
CA GLU A 63 15.56 3.52 -5.48
C GLU A 63 15.88 2.43 -6.51
N ARG A 64 14.88 1.62 -6.87
CA ARG A 64 15.01 0.58 -7.89
C ARG A 64 15.47 1.17 -9.23
N ALA A 65 14.80 2.22 -9.69
CA ALA A 65 15.14 2.88 -10.95
C ALA A 65 16.51 3.57 -10.95
N ARG A 66 17.08 3.89 -9.78
CA ARG A 66 18.46 4.37 -9.67
C ARG A 66 19.45 3.22 -9.86
N VAL A 67 19.24 2.13 -9.14
CA VAL A 67 20.09 0.94 -9.19
C VAL A 67 20.09 0.32 -10.58
N ASP A 68 18.94 0.24 -11.25
CA ASP A 68 18.84 -0.26 -12.63
C ASP A 68 19.68 0.56 -13.60
N ARG A 69 19.67 1.89 -13.46
CA ARG A 69 20.49 2.77 -14.29
C ARG A 69 21.98 2.57 -14.04
N GLU A 70 22.39 2.42 -12.78
CA GLU A 70 23.79 2.13 -12.45
C GLU A 70 24.23 0.76 -13.01
N GLU A 71 23.34 -0.23 -12.95
CA GLU A 71 23.55 -1.56 -13.52
C GLU A 71 23.71 -1.51 -15.04
N ASP A 72 22.84 -0.77 -15.74
CA ASP A 72 22.92 -0.61 -17.19
C ASP A 72 24.19 0.11 -17.63
N ILE A 73 24.60 1.16 -16.93
CA ILE A 73 25.86 1.86 -17.20
C ILE A 73 27.04 0.89 -17.03
N TYR A 74 27.07 0.12 -15.94
CA TYR A 74 28.13 -0.86 -15.71
C TYR A 74 28.19 -1.93 -16.82
N LYS A 75 27.03 -2.46 -17.24
CA LYS A 75 26.93 -3.43 -18.34
C LYS A 75 27.43 -2.83 -19.66
N GLN A 76 27.07 -1.60 -19.97
CA GLN A 76 27.54 -0.92 -21.18
C GLN A 76 29.06 -0.71 -21.16
N GLU A 77 29.64 -0.32 -20.03
CA GLU A 77 31.09 -0.20 -19.87
C GLU A 77 31.81 -1.54 -20.07
N ILE A 78 31.25 -2.65 -19.56
CA ILE A 78 31.77 -4.01 -19.78
C ILE A 78 31.71 -4.40 -21.25
N ILE A 79 30.55 -4.25 -21.91
CA ILE A 79 30.39 -4.60 -23.33
C ILE A 79 31.38 -3.83 -24.20
N ARG A 80 31.55 -2.53 -23.93
CA ARG A 80 32.52 -1.71 -24.65
C ARG A 80 33.95 -2.18 -24.42
N LEU A 81 34.32 -2.47 -23.18
CA LEU A 81 35.64 -3.00 -22.84
C LEU A 81 35.92 -4.33 -23.55
N GLU A 82 34.96 -5.26 -23.55
CA GLU A 82 35.09 -6.55 -24.24
C GLU A 82 35.25 -6.36 -25.75
N THR A 83 34.53 -5.40 -26.33
CA THR A 83 34.67 -5.02 -27.75
C THR A 83 36.07 -4.47 -28.04
N ASP A 84 36.53 -3.49 -27.25
CA ASP A 84 37.85 -2.87 -27.41
C ASP A 84 38.98 -3.92 -27.30
N LEU A 85 38.84 -4.88 -26.37
CA LEU A 85 39.80 -5.98 -26.20
C LEU A 85 39.78 -6.96 -27.37
N THR A 86 38.59 -7.34 -27.85
CA THR A 86 38.45 -8.27 -28.99
C THR A 86 39.06 -7.68 -30.27
N GLU A 87 38.81 -6.39 -30.53
CA GLU A 87 39.39 -5.67 -31.67
C GLU A 87 40.91 -5.57 -31.56
N LEU A 88 41.42 -5.28 -30.36
CA LEU A 88 42.86 -5.24 -30.09
C LEU A 88 43.52 -6.60 -30.30
N GLU A 89 42.92 -7.67 -29.77
CA GLU A 89 43.41 -9.05 -29.94
C GLU A 89 43.50 -9.42 -31.42
N SER A 90 42.47 -9.11 -32.21
CA SER A 90 42.47 -9.33 -33.66
C SER A 90 43.59 -8.54 -34.35
N THR A 91 43.78 -7.28 -33.99
CA THR A 91 44.82 -6.42 -34.58
C THR A 91 46.23 -6.91 -34.24
N VAL A 92 46.45 -7.32 -32.99
CA VAL A 92 47.72 -7.89 -32.53
C VAL A 92 48.02 -9.21 -33.25
N GLU A 93 47.02 -10.08 -33.40
CA GLU A 93 47.17 -11.36 -34.08
C GLU A 93 47.46 -11.17 -35.57
N GLU A 94 46.79 -10.23 -36.23
CA GLU A 94 47.06 -9.90 -37.64
C GLU A 94 48.49 -9.40 -37.83
N LEU A 95 48.95 -8.46 -36.98
CA LEU A 95 50.33 -7.97 -37.05
C LEU A 95 51.33 -9.11 -36.84
N ARG A 96 51.09 -9.96 -35.83
CA ARG A 96 51.93 -11.14 -35.55
C ARG A 96 51.99 -12.08 -36.76
N GLY A 97 50.85 -12.39 -37.35
CA GLY A 97 50.74 -13.22 -38.54
C GLY A 97 51.47 -12.64 -39.75
N ASN A 98 51.37 -11.32 -39.98
CA ASN A 98 52.09 -10.63 -41.05
C ASN A 98 53.62 -10.67 -40.85
N VAL A 99 54.10 -10.52 -39.62
CA VAL A 99 55.53 -10.63 -39.30
C VAL A 99 56.05 -12.04 -39.57
N ILE A 100 55.34 -13.06 -39.07
CA ILE A 100 55.79 -14.46 -39.16
C ILE A 100 55.68 -14.97 -40.60
N ASN A 101 54.52 -14.78 -41.24
CA ASN A 101 54.20 -15.45 -42.50
C ASN A 101 54.57 -14.62 -43.73
N LYS A 102 54.51 -13.29 -43.64
CA LYS A 102 54.78 -12.37 -44.76
C LYS A 102 56.14 -11.66 -44.63
N LYS A 103 56.89 -11.91 -43.55
CA LYS A 103 58.16 -11.24 -43.22
C LYS A 103 58.04 -9.70 -43.22
N SER A 104 56.85 -9.21 -42.88
CA SER A 104 56.58 -7.77 -42.80
C SER A 104 57.37 -7.16 -41.63
N ARG A 105 57.89 -5.94 -41.85
CA ARG A 105 58.56 -5.18 -40.79
C ARG A 105 57.52 -4.59 -39.84
N VAL A 106 57.80 -4.64 -38.54
CA VAL A 106 56.96 -4.01 -37.50
C VAL A 106 57.23 -2.51 -37.44
N ASN A 107 56.18 -1.71 -37.38
CA ASN A 107 56.25 -0.28 -37.11
C ASN A 107 56.09 -0.02 -35.61
N MET A 108 57.00 0.76 -35.02
CA MET A 108 56.99 1.05 -33.59
C MET A 108 55.76 1.85 -33.17
N SER A 109 55.29 2.79 -34.02
CA SER A 109 54.10 3.59 -33.70
C SER A 109 52.86 2.73 -33.52
N ASP A 110 52.73 1.67 -34.31
CA ASP A 110 51.55 0.79 -34.27
C ASP A 110 51.57 -0.04 -32.98
N VAL A 111 52.76 -0.49 -32.56
CA VAL A 111 52.96 -1.17 -31.27
C VAL A 111 52.65 -0.24 -30.09
N GLU A 112 53.13 1.00 -30.13
CA GLU A 112 52.85 2.00 -29.09
C GLU A 112 51.36 2.31 -28.99
N ASN A 113 50.66 2.42 -30.13
CA ASN A 113 49.22 2.65 -30.18
C ASN A 113 48.44 1.46 -29.59
N MET A 114 48.79 0.22 -29.95
CA MET A 114 48.17 -0.98 -29.36
C MET A 114 48.44 -1.07 -27.85
N ALA A 115 49.65 -0.76 -27.41
CA ALA A 115 50.01 -0.72 -25.99
C ALA A 115 49.19 0.36 -25.23
N LEU A 116 48.94 1.51 -25.86
CA LEU A 116 48.09 2.56 -25.29
C LEU A 116 46.63 2.11 -25.14
N VAL A 117 46.07 1.44 -26.15
CA VAL A 117 44.70 0.87 -26.09
C VAL A 117 44.61 -0.19 -24.98
N LEU A 118 45.61 -1.07 -24.89
CA LEU A 118 45.70 -2.07 -23.82
C LEU A 118 45.77 -1.43 -22.44
N SER A 119 46.55 -0.37 -22.28
CA SER A 119 46.69 0.37 -21.04
C SER A 119 45.36 1.01 -20.61
N LYS A 120 44.64 1.63 -21.55
CA LYS A 120 43.31 2.20 -21.30
C LYS A 120 42.31 1.12 -20.88
N SER A 121 42.25 0.01 -21.62
CA SER A 121 41.38 -1.13 -21.31
C SER A 121 41.68 -1.70 -19.91
N SER A 122 42.96 -1.84 -19.56
CA SER A 122 43.40 -2.31 -18.24
C SER A 122 42.97 -1.36 -17.12
N LYS A 123 43.01 -0.04 -17.35
CA LYS A 123 42.52 0.97 -16.42
C LYS A 123 41.00 0.86 -16.23
N THR A 124 40.24 0.71 -17.32
CA THR A 124 38.79 0.51 -17.29
C THR A 124 38.42 -0.75 -16.50
N VAL A 125 39.15 -1.86 -16.67
CA VAL A 125 38.99 -3.07 -15.84
C VAL A 125 39.15 -2.75 -14.35
N ALA A 126 40.20 -2.02 -13.97
CA ALA A 126 40.44 -1.67 -12.57
C ALA A 126 39.31 -0.80 -11.98
N GLU A 127 38.82 0.17 -12.74
CA GLU A 127 37.69 1.03 -12.36
C GLU A 127 36.39 0.22 -12.20
N LEU A 128 36.08 -0.67 -13.15
CA LEU A 128 34.91 -1.55 -13.07
C LEU A 128 34.99 -2.49 -11.87
N LYS A 129 36.16 -3.06 -11.58
CA LYS A 129 36.37 -3.89 -10.38
C LYS A 129 36.17 -3.12 -9.08
N LEU A 130 36.47 -1.82 -9.07
CA LEU A 130 36.23 -0.96 -7.90
C LEU A 130 34.75 -0.60 -7.74
N LYS A 131 34.02 -0.35 -8.84
CA LYS A 131 32.59 -0.02 -8.83
C LYS A 131 31.70 -1.22 -8.51
N PHE A 132 32.10 -2.44 -8.90
CA PHE A 132 31.24 -3.61 -8.83
C PHE A 132 30.74 -3.96 -7.41
N PRO A 133 31.55 -3.94 -6.35
CA PRO A 133 31.07 -4.30 -5.00
C PRO A 133 29.93 -3.41 -4.51
N SER A 134 30.00 -2.09 -4.73
CA SER A 134 28.96 -1.16 -4.29
C SER A 134 27.67 -1.29 -5.11
N LEU A 135 27.80 -1.54 -6.43
CA LEU A 135 26.66 -1.84 -7.28
C LEU A 135 25.99 -3.16 -6.85
N GLN A 136 26.78 -4.20 -6.62
CA GLN A 136 26.30 -5.51 -6.16
C GLN A 136 25.55 -5.40 -4.81
N GLU A 137 26.08 -4.63 -3.87
CA GLU A 137 25.42 -4.37 -2.59
C GLU A 137 24.10 -3.61 -2.78
N SER A 138 24.08 -2.58 -3.63
CA SER A 138 22.88 -1.79 -3.92
C SER A 138 21.76 -2.65 -4.54
N ILE A 139 22.11 -3.49 -5.53
CA ILE A 139 21.19 -4.47 -6.14
C ILE A 139 20.65 -5.43 -5.08
N ARG A 140 21.54 -6.02 -4.26
CA ARG A 140 21.12 -6.96 -3.20
C ARG A 140 20.17 -6.31 -2.21
N ASN A 141 20.45 -5.08 -1.79
CA ASN A 141 19.63 -4.36 -0.82
C ASN A 141 18.22 -4.09 -1.35
N VAL A 142 18.09 -3.73 -2.63
CA VAL A 142 16.78 -3.56 -3.27
C VAL A 142 16.03 -4.89 -3.34
N LEU A 143 16.69 -5.96 -3.81
CA LEU A 143 16.08 -7.28 -3.91
C LEU A 143 15.62 -7.81 -2.56
N THR A 144 16.39 -7.64 -1.49
CA THR A 144 15.99 -8.05 -0.13
C THR A 144 14.73 -7.31 0.32
N LYS A 145 14.66 -5.98 0.12
CA LYS A 145 13.47 -5.20 0.48
C LYS A 145 12.24 -5.62 -0.33
N GLU A 146 12.41 -5.90 -1.62
CA GLU A 146 11.34 -6.40 -2.48
C GLU A 146 10.88 -7.79 -2.03
N MET A 147 11.80 -8.66 -1.64
CA MET A 147 11.50 -9.99 -1.13
C MET A 147 10.76 -9.94 0.22
N ASP A 148 11.19 -9.10 1.16
CA ASP A 148 10.52 -8.92 2.45
C ASP A 148 9.06 -8.43 2.28
N ARG A 149 8.83 -7.52 1.31
CA ARG A 149 7.48 -7.09 0.93
C ARG A 149 6.68 -8.25 0.35
N ALA A 150 7.24 -8.97 -0.62
CA ALA A 150 6.57 -10.11 -1.25
C ALA A 150 6.17 -11.18 -0.22
N VAL A 151 7.04 -11.50 0.74
CA VAL A 151 6.74 -12.44 1.83
C VAL A 151 5.58 -11.94 2.70
N THR A 152 5.54 -10.64 3.00
CA THR A 152 4.46 -10.04 3.80
C THR A 152 3.12 -10.07 3.06
N GLU A 153 3.14 -9.74 1.78
CA GLU A 153 1.96 -9.79 0.90
C GLU A 153 1.46 -11.22 0.73
N GLU A 154 2.36 -12.19 0.51
CA GLU A 154 2.02 -13.60 0.40
C GLU A 154 1.38 -14.12 1.69
N LYS A 155 1.92 -13.73 2.85
CA LYS A 155 1.31 -14.07 4.14
C LYS A 155 -0.11 -13.51 4.27
N PHE A 156 -0.33 -12.25 3.88
CA PHE A 156 -1.67 -11.68 3.86
C PHE A 156 -2.62 -12.48 2.96
N LEU A 157 -2.21 -12.79 1.73
CA LEU A 157 -3.02 -13.55 0.78
C LEU A 157 -3.37 -14.95 1.30
N LYS A 158 -2.44 -15.58 2.03
CA LYS A 158 -2.66 -16.88 2.67
C LYS A 158 -3.63 -16.81 3.85
N ASP A 159 -3.52 -15.79 4.69
CA ASP A 159 -4.28 -15.68 5.95
C ASP A 159 -5.69 -15.10 5.74
N GLU A 160 -5.91 -14.27 4.72
CA GLU A 160 -7.16 -13.53 4.52
C GLU A 160 -8.40 -14.42 4.27
N PRO A 161 -8.34 -15.51 3.48
CA PRO A 161 -9.49 -16.39 3.27
C PRO A 161 -10.06 -16.97 4.58
N ASP A 162 -9.18 -17.43 5.48
CA ASP A 162 -9.59 -18.00 6.77
C ASP A 162 -10.21 -16.94 7.69
N ARG A 163 -9.65 -15.72 7.66
CA ARG A 163 -10.21 -14.57 8.39
C ARG A 163 -11.62 -14.23 7.89
N LEU A 164 -11.83 -14.23 6.58
CA LEU A 164 -13.13 -13.98 5.96
C LEU A 164 -14.13 -15.09 6.29
N GLU A 165 -13.74 -16.35 6.24
CA GLU A 165 -14.62 -17.48 6.59
C GLU A 165 -15.03 -17.43 8.08
N SER A 166 -14.10 -17.09 8.97
CA SER A 166 -14.37 -16.86 10.39
C SER A 166 -15.36 -15.69 10.62
N ALA A 167 -15.20 -14.59 9.87
CA ALA A 167 -16.16 -13.48 9.90
C ALA A 167 -17.55 -13.91 9.39
N LEU A 168 -17.62 -14.64 8.28
CA LEU A 168 -18.86 -15.15 7.70
C LEU A 168 -19.61 -16.08 8.66
N LYS A 169 -18.90 -16.99 9.34
CA LYS A 169 -19.48 -17.87 10.39
C LYS A 169 -20.10 -17.06 11.52
N ARG A 170 -19.43 -16.00 11.98
CA ARG A 170 -19.98 -15.09 13.00
C ARG A 170 -21.22 -14.34 12.50
N CYS A 171 -21.20 -13.84 11.27
CA CYS A 171 -22.36 -13.21 10.64
C CYS A 171 -23.55 -14.16 10.56
N LYS A 172 -23.35 -15.42 10.14
CA LYS A 172 -24.41 -16.45 10.09
C LYS A 172 -25.01 -16.72 11.47
N LYS A 173 -24.18 -16.84 12.52
CA LYS A 173 -24.64 -17.04 13.90
C LYS A 173 -25.49 -15.87 14.39
N LEU A 174 -25.01 -14.64 14.21
CA LEU A 174 -25.74 -13.43 14.60
C LEU A 174 -27.05 -13.29 13.84
N THR A 175 -27.06 -13.62 12.54
CA THR A 175 -28.27 -13.62 11.71
C THR A 175 -29.30 -14.60 12.29
N GLY A 176 -28.89 -15.82 12.65
CA GLY A 176 -29.75 -16.78 13.32
C GLY A 176 -30.35 -16.24 14.63
N THR A 177 -29.53 -15.62 15.49
CA THR A 177 -30.00 -14.99 16.73
C THR A 177 -31.01 -13.88 16.47
N LEU A 178 -30.76 -13.01 15.49
CA LEU A 178 -31.67 -11.92 15.13
C LEU A 178 -33.01 -12.43 14.59
N VAL A 179 -33.02 -13.51 13.78
CA VAL A 179 -34.25 -14.15 13.32
C VAL A 179 -35.09 -14.67 14.50
N THR A 180 -34.45 -15.32 15.47
CA THR A 180 -35.12 -15.80 16.69
C THR A 180 -35.69 -14.63 17.51
N LEU A 181 -34.90 -13.58 17.74
CA LEU A 181 -35.37 -12.38 18.47
C LEU A 181 -36.55 -11.71 17.77
N LYS A 182 -36.52 -11.61 16.44
CA LYS A 182 -37.64 -11.06 15.65
C LYS A 182 -38.92 -11.88 15.82
N ARG A 183 -38.83 -13.22 15.82
CA ARG A 183 -39.98 -14.10 16.07
C ARG A 183 -40.52 -13.92 17.48
N LEU A 184 -39.66 -13.88 18.49
CA LEU A 184 -40.05 -13.67 19.89
C LEU A 184 -40.74 -12.31 20.09
N ALA A 185 -40.17 -11.24 19.52
CA ALA A 185 -40.77 -9.91 19.57
C ALA A 185 -42.16 -9.89 18.93
N SER A 186 -42.34 -10.54 17.77
CA SER A 186 -43.65 -10.64 17.10
C SER A 186 -44.70 -11.38 17.94
N VAL A 187 -44.32 -12.49 18.60
CA VAL A 187 -45.23 -13.21 19.52
C VAL A 187 -45.58 -12.38 20.75
N GLN A 188 -44.62 -11.61 21.28
CA GLN A 188 -44.87 -10.71 22.42
C GLN A 188 -45.80 -9.57 22.03
N GLU A 189 -45.64 -8.98 20.84
CA GLU A 189 -46.49 -7.91 20.33
C GLU A 189 -47.94 -8.36 20.15
N GLN A 190 -48.17 -9.60 19.74
CA GLN A 190 -49.51 -10.21 19.65
C GLN A 190 -50.17 -10.49 21.02
N ARG A 191 -49.38 -10.53 22.11
CA ARG A 191 -49.86 -10.80 23.47
C ARG A 191 -50.02 -9.53 24.32
N LEU A 192 -49.67 -8.36 23.79
CA LEU A 192 -49.92 -7.10 24.47
C LEU A 192 -51.44 -6.84 24.51
N PRO A 193 -52.03 -6.53 25.68
CA PRO A 193 -53.42 -6.10 25.76
C PRO A 193 -53.62 -4.86 24.89
N ASP A 194 -54.72 -4.78 24.12
CA ASP A 194 -55.05 -3.57 23.37
C ASP A 194 -55.09 -2.40 24.36
N PRO A 195 -54.25 -1.35 24.22
CA PRO A 195 -54.30 -0.19 25.12
C PRO A 195 -55.66 0.52 25.07
N ARG A 196 -56.52 0.21 24.08
CA ARG A 196 -57.92 0.67 24.00
C ARG A 196 -58.89 -0.08 24.90
N LEU A 197 -58.48 -1.17 25.56
CA LEU A 197 -59.31 -1.98 26.46
C LEU A 197 -58.92 -1.84 27.94
N SER A 198 -58.18 -0.79 28.30
CA SER A 198 -57.94 -0.48 29.72
C SER A 198 -59.28 -0.07 30.36
N PRO A 199 -59.81 -0.79 31.37
CA PRO A 199 -61.01 -0.35 32.04
C PRO A 199 -60.70 0.97 32.76
N THR A 200 -61.46 2.01 32.43
CA THR A 200 -61.56 3.21 33.25
C THR A 200 -62.13 2.78 34.60
N ASN A 201 -61.27 2.65 35.61
CA ASN A 201 -61.72 2.56 36.99
C ASN A 201 -62.35 3.91 37.36
N GLU A 202 -63.68 4.00 37.23
CA GLU A 202 -64.50 4.95 37.93
C GLU A 202 -64.93 4.34 39.28
N ASN A 203 -64.32 4.85 40.35
CA ASN A 203 -64.85 5.13 41.71
C ASN A 203 -63.75 5.02 42.77
#